data_AF-A0A2W6BI16-F1
#
_entry.id   AF-A0A2W6BI16-F1
#
_cell.length_a   1.000
_cell.length_b   1.000
_cell.length_c   1.000
_cell.angle_alpha   90.00
_cell.angle_beta   90.00
_cell.angle_gamma   90.00
#
_symmetry.space_group_name_H-M   'P 1'
#
loop_
_entity.id
_entity.type
_entity.pdbx_description
1 polymer ?
#
loop_
_entity_poly.entity_id
_entity_poly.type
_entity_poly.pdbx_seq_one_letter_code
_entity_poly.pdbx_strand_id
1 'polypeptide(L)'
;MERRAGGSLILGLLLVLVGAAYLVGQYVPRPFLQVDLGHYGWPLFVIVPGLALLAVGVTNRAASGLCIPGAIVTMTGVVLAIQNTFDLFATWAYAWALVAPGGVGLGMLIQGISTGQPGLRAAGLRTMGIGAAIFLVGAAFFEGVIHISGRELGFVGQLLLPLLLIAVGGWLLLRRALPTGR
;
A
#
# COMPACT_ATOMS: atom_id res chain seq x y z
N MET A 1 -16.44 -30.36 13.75
CA MET A 1 -16.80 -29.05 14.37
C MET A 1 -15.76 -27.94 14.11
N GLU A 2 -14.94 -28.02 13.06
CA GLU A 2 -13.64 -27.33 12.99
C GLU A 2 -13.69 -25.83 12.65
N ARG A 3 -14.81 -25.29 12.16
CA ARG A 3 -14.89 -23.92 11.59
C ARG A 3 -14.52 -22.77 12.54
N ARG A 4 -14.41 -23.00 13.86
CA ARG A 4 -13.98 -21.97 14.82
C ARG A 4 -12.46 -21.83 14.95
N ALA A 5 -11.69 -22.91 14.73
CA ALA A 5 -10.26 -22.95 15.05
C ALA A 5 -9.42 -21.99 14.21
N GLY A 6 -9.68 -21.89 12.90
CA GLY A 6 -8.91 -21.00 12.01
C GLY A 6 -9.06 -19.52 12.35
N GLY A 7 -10.25 -19.09 12.77
CA GLY A 7 -10.50 -17.70 13.18
C GLY A 7 -9.75 -17.33 14.47
N SER A 8 -9.81 -18.19 15.48
CA SER A 8 -9.06 -17.99 16.73
C SER A 8 -7.55 -18.10 16.56
N LEU A 9 -7.07 -18.96 15.64
CA LEU A 9 -5.65 -19.10 15.36
C LEU A 9 -5.07 -17.84 14.70
N ILE A 10 -5.77 -17.26 13.72
CA ILE A 10 -5.30 -16.04 13.04
C ILE A 10 -5.40 -14.83 13.98
N LEU A 11 -6.47 -14.71 14.79
CA LEU A 11 -6.58 -13.66 15.80
C LEU A 11 -5.51 -13.80 16.89
N GLY A 12 -5.21 -15.04 17.32
CA GLY A 12 -4.13 -15.33 18.26
C GLY A 12 -2.76 -14.99 17.69
N LEU A 13 -2.48 -15.37 16.43
CA LEU A 13 -1.24 -15.00 15.73
C LEU A 13 -1.10 -13.48 15.57
N LEU A 14 -2.20 -12.77 15.29
CA LEU A 14 -2.24 -11.31 15.29
C LEU A 14 -1.81 -10.72 16.63
N LEU A 15 -2.42 -11.18 17.73
CA LEU A 15 -2.13 -10.73 19.08
C LEU A 15 -0.68 -11.07 19.50
N VAL A 16 -0.17 -12.23 19.08
CA VAL A 16 1.24 -12.61 19.28
C VAL A 16 2.18 -11.71 18.49
N LEU A 17 1.91 -11.39 17.22
CA LEU A 17 2.76 -10.52 16.41
C LEU A 17 2.74 -9.06 16.92
N VAL A 18 1.57 -8.52 17.26
CA VAL A 18 1.44 -7.17 17.84
C VAL A 18 2.09 -7.11 19.23
N GLY A 19 1.85 -8.13 20.07
CA GLY A 19 2.47 -8.23 21.40
C GLY A 19 3.98 -8.39 21.34
N ALA A 20 4.51 -9.17 20.41
CA ALA A 20 5.95 -9.33 20.19
C ALA A 20 6.60 -8.03 19.67
N ALA A 21 5.97 -7.33 18.73
CA ALA A 21 6.44 -6.02 18.26
C ALA A 21 6.48 -4.99 19.40
N TYR A 22 5.45 -4.98 20.26
CA TYR A 22 5.40 -4.13 21.45
C TYR A 22 6.48 -4.50 22.48
N LEU A 23 6.70 -5.79 22.75
CA LEU A 23 7.77 -6.29 23.62
C LEU A 23 9.16 -5.90 23.11
N VAL A 24 9.41 -6.02 21.80
CA VAL A 24 10.67 -5.59 21.16
C VAL A 24 10.87 -4.09 21.31
N GLY A 25 9.83 -3.29 21.04
CA GLY A 25 9.88 -1.83 21.21
C GLY A 25 10.06 -1.35 22.65
N GLN A 26 9.54 -2.09 23.64
CA GLN A 26 9.61 -1.72 25.06
C GLN A 26 10.87 -2.23 25.78
N TYR A 27 11.44 -3.37 25.39
CA TYR A 27 12.49 -4.05 26.16
C TYR A 27 13.84 -4.25 25.44
N VAL A 28 13.98 -3.97 24.15
CA VAL A 28 15.32 -3.98 23.53
C VAL A 28 16.09 -2.72 23.94
N PRO A 29 17.26 -2.81 24.60
CA PRO A 29 17.96 -1.63 25.09
C PRO A 29 18.52 -0.77 23.95
N ARG A 30 18.31 0.55 24.06
CA ARG A 30 18.80 1.59 23.13
C ARG A 30 20.26 1.42 22.62
N PRO A 31 21.29 0.97 23.39
CA PRO A 31 22.64 0.78 22.83
C PRO A 31 22.73 -0.24 21.67
N PHE A 32 21.78 -1.17 21.52
CA PHE A 32 21.76 -2.12 20.40
C PHE A 32 20.87 -1.67 19.23
N LEU A 33 20.07 -0.63 19.42
CA LEU A 33 19.08 -0.14 18.46
C LEU A 33 19.19 1.38 18.36
N GLN A 34 20.04 1.84 17.43
CA GLN A 34 20.17 3.27 17.09
C GLN A 34 18.93 3.83 16.37
N VAL A 35 17.95 2.98 16.05
CA VAL A 35 16.65 3.35 15.50
C VAL A 35 15.67 3.56 16.67
N ASP A 36 15.06 4.74 16.75
CA ASP A 36 13.98 5.00 17.69
C ASP A 36 12.72 4.22 17.27
N LEU A 37 12.48 3.08 17.92
CA LEU A 37 11.32 2.23 17.65
C LEU A 37 9.98 2.86 18.06
N GLY A 38 9.97 3.88 18.92
CA GLY A 38 8.77 4.68 19.17
C GLY A 38 8.44 5.56 17.97
N HIS A 39 9.45 6.24 17.44
CA HIS A 39 9.27 7.14 16.29
C HIS A 39 9.06 6.39 14.96
N TYR A 40 9.86 5.37 14.65
CA TYR A 40 9.80 4.66 13.37
C TYR A 40 8.94 3.39 13.37
N GLY A 41 8.63 2.82 14.54
CA GLY A 41 7.93 1.52 14.64
C GLY A 41 6.40 1.60 14.59
N TRP A 42 5.78 2.75 14.89
CA TRP A 42 4.33 2.85 14.98
C TRP A 42 3.54 2.48 13.70
N PRO A 43 4.04 2.65 12.46
CA PRO A 43 3.30 2.22 11.26
C PRO A 43 3.07 0.70 11.21
N LEU A 44 3.85 -0.10 11.95
CA LEU A 44 3.63 -1.54 12.09
C LEU A 44 2.26 -1.87 12.72
N PHE A 45 1.74 -1.01 13.60
CA PHE A 45 0.38 -1.17 14.16
C PHE A 45 -0.72 -0.99 13.10
N VAL A 46 -0.40 -0.40 11.94
CA VAL A 46 -1.30 -0.31 10.77
C VAL A 46 -1.02 -1.48 9.82
N ILE A 47 0.25 -1.76 9.50
CA ILE A 47 0.65 -2.83 8.58
C ILE A 47 0.18 -4.22 9.06
N VAL A 48 0.41 -4.57 10.34
CA VAL A 48 0.17 -5.92 10.85
C VAL A 48 -1.33 -6.33 10.79
N PRO A 49 -2.30 -5.49 11.22
CA PRO A 49 -3.72 -5.75 10.98
C PRO A 49 -4.09 -5.87 9.50
N GLY A 50 -3.51 -5.03 8.62
CA GLY A 50 -3.76 -5.09 7.17
C GLY A 50 -3.29 -6.42 6.55
N LEU A 51 -2.08 -6.86 6.89
CA LEU A 51 -1.51 -8.13 6.44
C LEU A 51 -2.31 -9.33 6.96
N ALA A 52 -2.85 -9.26 8.17
CA ALA A 52 -3.71 -10.32 8.70
C ALA A 52 -5.07 -10.38 8.00
N LEU A 53 -5.70 -9.23 7.70
CA LEU A 53 -6.93 -9.19 6.88
C LEU A 53 -6.70 -9.76 5.48
N LEU A 54 -5.54 -9.47 4.86
CA LEU A 54 -5.10 -10.11 3.61
C LEU A 54 -4.94 -11.63 3.79
N ALA A 55 -4.28 -12.09 4.84
CA ALA A 55 -4.06 -13.51 5.10
C ALA A 55 -5.40 -14.26 5.27
N VAL A 56 -6.38 -13.70 5.99
CA VAL A 56 -7.74 -14.27 6.07
C VAL A 56 -8.41 -14.28 4.70
N GLY A 57 -8.36 -13.18 3.94
CA GLY A 57 -9.01 -13.09 2.62
C GLY A 57 -8.41 -14.01 1.54
N VAL A 58 -7.11 -14.29 1.61
CA VAL A 58 -6.43 -15.23 0.71
C VAL A 58 -6.70 -16.69 1.10
N THR A 59 -6.65 -17.03 2.39
CA THR A 59 -6.81 -18.41 2.86
C THR A 59 -8.27 -18.87 2.94
N ASN A 60 -9.21 -17.97 3.25
CA ASN A 60 -10.63 -18.29 3.40
C ASN A 60 -11.45 -17.67 2.27
N ARG A 61 -11.84 -18.49 1.29
CA ARG A 61 -12.68 -18.09 0.14
C ARG A 61 -13.98 -17.38 0.55
N ALA A 62 -14.61 -17.76 1.66
CA ALA A 62 -15.84 -17.13 2.16
C ALA A 62 -15.59 -15.74 2.78
N ALA A 63 -14.35 -15.46 3.21
CA ALA A 63 -13.90 -14.16 3.71
C ALA A 63 -13.08 -13.38 2.65
N SER A 64 -13.08 -13.81 1.39
CA SER A 64 -12.20 -13.24 0.35
C SER A 64 -12.43 -11.75 0.06
N GLY A 65 -13.58 -11.19 0.43
CA GLY A 65 -13.81 -9.74 0.42
C GLY A 65 -12.87 -8.95 1.33
N LEU A 66 -12.27 -9.57 2.36
CA LEU A 66 -11.29 -8.93 3.24
C LEU A 66 -9.97 -8.58 2.55
N CYS A 67 -9.68 -9.12 1.36
CA CYS A 67 -8.52 -8.74 0.56
C CYS A 67 -8.51 -7.23 0.24
N ILE A 68 -9.67 -6.62 0.04
CA ILE A 68 -9.79 -5.18 -0.27
C ILE A 68 -9.44 -4.29 0.94
N PRO A 69 -10.14 -4.36 2.09
CA PRO A 69 -9.76 -3.56 3.26
C PRO A 69 -8.37 -3.93 3.80
N GLY A 70 -7.94 -5.19 3.72
CA GLY A 70 -6.59 -5.61 4.10
C GLY A 70 -5.50 -4.97 3.23
N ALA A 71 -5.71 -4.90 1.91
CA ALA A 71 -4.78 -4.21 1.00
C ALA A 71 -4.75 -2.70 1.23
N ILE A 72 -5.91 -2.06 1.46
CA ILE A 72 -5.97 -0.63 1.80
C ILE A 72 -5.19 -0.36 3.08
N VAL A 73 -5.48 -1.07 4.17
CA VAL A 73 -4.81 -0.88 5.47
C VAL A 73 -3.31 -1.16 5.39
N THR A 74 -2.89 -2.21 4.69
CA THR A 74 -1.47 -2.48 4.42
C THR A 74 -0.81 -1.34 3.65
N MET A 75 -1.45 -0.83 2.58
CA MET A 75 -0.92 0.29 1.80
C MET A 75 -0.86 1.59 2.62
N THR A 76 -1.85 1.88 3.47
CA THR A 76 -1.78 2.99 4.43
C THR A 76 -0.54 2.86 5.31
N GLY A 77 -0.34 1.70 5.93
CA GLY A 77 0.80 1.46 6.81
C GLY A 77 2.16 1.56 6.10
N VAL A 78 2.27 1.07 4.86
CA VAL A 78 3.49 1.18 4.05
C VAL A 78 3.77 2.63 3.63
N VAL A 79 2.75 3.40 3.22
CA VAL A 79 2.90 4.83 2.92
C VAL A 79 3.34 5.59 4.16
N LEU A 80 2.72 5.34 5.32
CA LEU A 80 3.10 5.98 6.59
C LEU A 80 4.50 5.57 7.07
N ALA A 81 4.93 4.33 6.84
CA ALA A 81 6.30 3.90 7.12
C ALA A 81 7.34 4.67 6.30
N ILE A 82 7.10 4.85 4.99
CA ILE A 82 7.95 5.65 4.11
C ILE A 82 7.92 7.13 4.54
N GLN A 83 6.73 7.68 4.80
CA GLN A 83 6.57 9.08 5.20
C GLN A 83 7.24 9.40 6.54
N ASN A 84 7.19 8.50 7.52
CA ASN A 84 7.90 8.67 8.78
C ASN A 84 9.42 8.44 8.66
N THR A 85 9.86 7.49 7.82
CA THR A 85 11.30 7.20 7.67
C THR A 85 12.06 8.34 7.01
N PHE A 86 11.44 9.04 6.05
CA PHE A 86 12.08 10.09 5.26
C PHE A 86 11.57 11.51 5.58
N ASP A 87 10.71 11.66 6.59
CA ASP A 87 9.98 12.90 6.89
C ASP A 87 9.33 13.49 5.61
N LEU A 88 8.39 12.75 5.03
CA LEU A 88 7.70 13.06 3.77
C LEU A 88 6.19 13.24 3.99
N PHE A 89 5.75 13.68 5.16
CA PHE A 89 4.31 13.81 5.47
C PHE A 89 3.56 14.78 4.53
N ALA A 90 4.22 15.81 4.00
CA ALA A 90 3.66 16.71 2.99
C ALA A 90 3.17 15.97 1.73
N THR A 91 3.81 14.85 1.37
CA THR A 91 3.41 14.02 0.22
C THR A 91 2.03 13.39 0.37
N TRP A 92 1.43 13.40 1.57
CA TRP A 92 0.06 12.92 1.82
C TRP A 92 -0.99 13.60 0.92
N ALA A 93 -0.73 14.82 0.44
CA ALA A 93 -1.56 15.53 -0.53
C ALA A 93 -1.85 14.72 -1.82
N TYR A 94 -0.96 13.80 -2.19
CA TYR A 94 -1.11 12.93 -3.36
C TYR A 94 -0.88 11.43 -3.08
N ALA A 95 -0.17 11.07 -2.00
CA ALA A 95 0.11 9.68 -1.62
C ALA A 95 -1.15 8.86 -1.27
N TRP A 96 -2.25 9.52 -0.88
CA TRP A 96 -3.55 8.87 -0.67
C TRP A 96 -4.04 8.08 -1.90
N ALA A 97 -3.60 8.45 -3.12
CA ALA A 97 -3.95 7.74 -4.35
C ALA A 97 -3.33 6.32 -4.41
N LEU A 98 -2.19 6.09 -3.75
CA LEU A 98 -1.63 4.74 -3.57
C LEU A 98 -2.42 3.93 -2.55
N VAL A 99 -3.06 4.59 -1.58
CA VAL A 99 -3.85 3.96 -0.52
C VAL A 99 -5.24 3.57 -1.01
N ALA A 100 -6.02 4.53 -1.53
CA ALA A 100 -7.41 4.31 -1.92
C ALA A 100 -7.52 3.55 -3.26
N PRO A 101 -7.37 4.16 -4.45
CA PRO A 101 -7.43 3.39 -5.70
C PRO A 101 -6.28 2.37 -5.85
N GLY A 102 -5.06 2.69 -5.38
CA GLY A 102 -3.95 1.72 -5.38
C GLY A 102 -4.22 0.48 -4.51
N GLY A 103 -4.55 0.67 -3.23
CA GLY A 103 -4.85 -0.41 -2.28
C GLY A 103 -6.13 -1.18 -2.61
N VAL A 104 -7.21 -0.51 -3.05
CA VAL A 104 -8.42 -1.18 -3.57
C VAL A 104 -8.06 -2.06 -4.77
N GLY A 105 -7.27 -1.54 -5.72
CA GLY A 105 -6.85 -2.28 -6.90
C GLY A 105 -5.98 -3.50 -6.56
N LEU A 106 -5.04 -3.34 -5.61
CA LEU A 106 -4.21 -4.43 -5.11
C LEU A 106 -5.06 -5.52 -4.43
N GLY A 107 -6.02 -5.12 -3.60
CA GLY A 107 -6.94 -6.05 -2.93
C GLY A 107 -7.85 -6.80 -3.90
N MET A 108 -8.38 -6.11 -4.93
CA MET A 108 -9.11 -6.73 -6.03
C MET A 108 -8.23 -7.71 -6.81
N LEU A 109 -6.97 -7.36 -7.11
CA LEU A 109 -6.04 -8.26 -7.79
C LEU A 109 -5.78 -9.53 -6.97
N ILE A 110 -5.47 -9.39 -5.68
CA ILE A 110 -5.23 -10.50 -4.75
C ILE A 110 -6.50 -11.38 -4.62
N GLN A 111 -7.68 -10.77 -4.46
CA GLN A 111 -8.96 -11.50 -4.41
C GLN A 111 -9.25 -12.23 -5.73
N GLY A 112 -9.01 -11.59 -6.87
CA GLY A 112 -9.18 -12.20 -8.18
C GLY A 112 -8.21 -13.38 -8.39
N ILE A 113 -6.99 -13.29 -7.86
CA ILE A 113 -6.03 -14.40 -7.84
C ILE A 113 -6.58 -15.56 -6.98
N SER A 114 -6.83 -15.34 -5.69
CA SER A 114 -7.24 -16.40 -4.74
C SER A 114 -8.59 -17.06 -5.06
N THR A 115 -9.55 -16.29 -5.59
CA THR A 115 -10.87 -16.81 -5.96
C THR A 115 -10.93 -17.44 -7.36
N GLY A 116 -9.97 -17.13 -8.23
CA GLY A 116 -9.96 -17.61 -9.63
C GLY A 116 -10.72 -16.71 -10.62
N GLN A 117 -11.09 -15.49 -10.24
CA GLN A 117 -11.95 -14.60 -11.04
C GLN A 117 -11.11 -13.65 -11.94
N PRO A 118 -11.00 -13.89 -13.27
CA PRO A 118 -10.14 -13.09 -14.15
C PRO A 118 -10.61 -11.64 -14.31
N GLY A 119 -11.92 -11.40 -14.37
CA GLY A 119 -12.48 -10.04 -14.46
C GLY A 119 -12.11 -9.17 -13.26
N LEU A 120 -12.03 -9.76 -12.05
CA LEU A 120 -11.62 -9.06 -10.84
C LEU A 120 -10.12 -8.76 -10.81
N ARG A 121 -9.28 -9.63 -11.39
CA ARG A 121 -7.83 -9.37 -11.59
C ARG A 121 -7.63 -8.17 -12.55
N ALA A 122 -8.34 -8.17 -13.67
CA ALA A 122 -8.28 -7.10 -14.66
C ALA A 122 -8.82 -5.76 -14.10
N ALA A 123 -9.90 -5.79 -13.34
CA ALA A 123 -10.41 -4.63 -12.61
C ALA A 123 -9.37 -4.11 -11.60
N GLY A 124 -8.75 -4.99 -10.82
CA GLY A 124 -7.70 -4.64 -9.86
C GLY A 124 -6.52 -3.93 -10.51
N LEU A 125 -5.93 -4.52 -11.56
CA LEU A 125 -4.83 -3.92 -12.34
C LEU A 125 -5.21 -2.55 -12.94
N ARG A 126 -6.44 -2.39 -13.41
CA ARG A 126 -6.94 -1.10 -13.91
C ARG A 126 -7.04 -0.06 -12.79
N THR A 127 -7.58 -0.41 -11.63
CA THR A 127 -7.72 0.51 -10.49
C THR A 127 -6.36 0.87 -9.88
N MET A 128 -5.41 -0.08 -9.80
CA MET A 128 -4.00 0.20 -9.45
C MET A 128 -3.38 1.19 -10.43
N GLY A 129 -3.57 0.97 -11.74
CA GLY A 129 -3.07 1.85 -12.79
C GLY A 129 -3.65 3.27 -12.73
N ILE A 130 -4.93 3.41 -12.38
CA ILE A 130 -5.57 4.70 -12.13
C ILE A 130 -4.98 5.36 -10.88
N GLY A 131 -4.81 4.62 -9.77
CA GLY A 131 -4.20 5.16 -8.55
C GLY A 131 -2.76 5.63 -8.74
N ALA A 132 -1.96 4.86 -9.50
CA ALA A 132 -0.61 5.26 -9.88
C ALA A 132 -0.59 6.51 -10.78
N ALA A 133 -1.53 6.63 -11.73
CA ALA A 133 -1.64 7.83 -12.57
C ALA A 133 -2.03 9.08 -11.75
N ILE A 134 -3.01 8.96 -10.84
CA ILE A 134 -3.42 10.05 -9.94
C ILE A 134 -2.25 10.43 -9.01
N PHE A 135 -1.53 9.45 -8.46
CA PHE A 135 -0.35 9.67 -7.62
C PHE A 135 0.73 10.47 -8.36
N LEU A 136 1.07 10.09 -9.60
CA LEU A 136 2.13 10.77 -10.37
C LEU A 136 1.73 12.16 -10.84
N VAL A 137 0.49 12.35 -11.29
CA VAL A 137 -0.03 13.70 -11.64
C VAL A 137 -0.09 14.60 -10.41
N GLY A 138 -0.51 14.06 -9.26
CA GLY A 138 -0.48 14.75 -7.98
C GLY A 138 0.94 15.12 -7.57
N ALA A 139 1.89 14.18 -7.59
CA ALA A 139 3.29 14.42 -7.26
C ALA A 139 3.92 15.52 -8.15
N ALA A 140 3.69 15.46 -9.46
CA ALA A 140 4.20 16.46 -10.40
C ALA A 140 3.64 17.87 -10.15
N PHE A 141 2.37 17.97 -9.78
CA PHE A 141 1.75 19.26 -9.45
C PHE A 141 2.20 19.77 -8.07
N PHE A 142 2.10 18.95 -7.03
CA PHE A 142 2.37 19.35 -5.66
C PHE A 142 3.85 19.57 -5.36
N GLU A 143 4.77 18.78 -5.92
CA GLU A 143 6.21 18.98 -5.74
C GLU A 143 6.83 19.86 -6.83
N GLY A 144 6.38 19.73 -8.09
CA GLY A 144 6.97 20.46 -9.23
C GLY A 144 6.43 21.88 -9.46
N VAL A 145 5.23 22.19 -8.97
CA VAL A 145 4.64 23.55 -9.07
C VAL A 145 4.52 24.18 -7.68
N ILE A 146 3.87 23.49 -6.74
CA ILE A 146 3.62 24.02 -5.39
C ILE A 146 4.85 23.90 -4.46
N HIS A 147 5.80 23.02 -4.76
CA HIS A 147 7.00 22.75 -3.94
C HIS A 147 6.65 22.37 -2.49
N ILE A 148 5.55 21.62 -2.29
CA ILE A 148 4.90 21.43 -0.98
C ILE A 148 5.80 20.78 0.08
N SER A 149 6.73 19.90 -0.30
CA SER A 149 7.66 19.28 0.65
C SER A 149 8.83 20.18 1.08
N GLY A 150 8.94 21.40 0.54
CA GLY A 150 9.99 22.37 0.89
C GLY A 150 11.43 21.96 0.54
N ARG A 151 11.59 20.78 -0.09
CA ARG A 151 12.84 20.22 -0.56
C ARG A 151 12.86 20.37 -2.07
N GLU A 152 13.90 20.98 -2.62
CA GLU A 152 14.11 20.91 -4.06
C GLU A 152 14.26 19.43 -4.46
N LEU A 153 13.35 18.95 -5.31
CA LEU A 153 13.63 17.81 -6.15
C LEU A 153 14.83 18.21 -7.03
N GLY A 154 16.04 17.80 -6.63
CA GLY A 154 17.25 18.06 -7.41
C GLY A 154 17.15 17.45 -8.81
N PHE A 155 18.16 17.67 -9.66
CA PHE A 155 18.18 17.28 -11.09
C PHE A 155 17.57 15.89 -11.39
N VAL A 156 17.85 14.88 -10.55
CA VAL A 156 17.27 13.53 -10.66
C VAL A 156 15.74 13.53 -10.51
N GLY A 157 15.17 14.22 -9.52
CA GLY A 157 13.73 14.34 -9.34
C GLY A 157 13.06 15.20 -10.41
N GLN A 158 13.67 16.32 -10.79
CA GLN A 158 13.23 17.17 -11.91
C GLN A 158 13.17 16.41 -13.24
N LEU A 159 14.02 15.41 -13.47
CA LEU A 159 14.06 14.64 -14.71
C LEU A 159 13.21 13.35 -14.63
N LEU A 160 13.24 12.63 -13.51
CA LEU A 160 12.47 11.39 -13.32
C LEU A 160 10.96 11.64 -13.31
N LEU A 161 10.48 12.75 -12.74
CA LEU A 161 9.05 13.00 -12.57
C LEU A 161 8.32 13.26 -13.90
N PRO A 162 8.86 14.09 -14.84
CA PRO A 162 8.39 14.13 -16.23
C PRO A 162 8.53 12.79 -16.97
N LEU A 163 9.64 12.05 -16.79
CA LEU A 163 9.82 10.75 -17.44
C LEU A 163 8.76 9.72 -17.00
N LEU A 164 8.41 9.69 -15.71
CA LEU A 164 7.34 8.86 -15.17
C LEU A 164 5.96 9.29 -15.69
N LEU A 165 5.69 10.59 -15.80
CA LEU A 165 4.47 11.09 -16.43
C LEU A 165 4.37 10.70 -17.91
N ILE A 166 5.45 10.84 -18.68
CA ILE A 166 5.51 10.45 -20.10
C ILE A 166 5.32 8.94 -20.23
N ALA A 167 5.99 8.14 -19.40
CA ALA A 167 5.86 6.69 -19.40
C ALA A 167 4.43 6.24 -19.06
N VAL A 168 3.80 6.81 -18.04
CA VAL A 168 2.42 6.45 -17.65
C VAL A 168 1.38 7.02 -18.61
N GLY A 169 1.58 8.22 -19.17
CA GLY A 169 0.75 8.80 -20.22
C GLY A 169 0.78 7.95 -21.51
N GLY A 170 1.97 7.60 -21.99
CA GLY A 170 2.15 6.70 -23.13
C GLY A 170 1.57 5.31 -22.87
N TRP A 171 1.80 4.75 -21.67
CA TRP A 171 1.23 3.48 -21.24
C TRP A 171 -0.31 3.51 -21.14
N LEU A 172 -0.93 4.63 -20.73
CA LEU A 172 -2.38 4.83 -20.76
C LEU A 172 -2.91 4.90 -22.21
N LEU A 173 -2.22 5.63 -23.09
CA LEU A 173 -2.57 5.71 -24.52
C LEU A 173 -2.48 4.34 -25.19
N LEU A 174 -1.47 3.53 -24.89
CA LEU A 174 -1.31 2.17 -25.41
C LEU A 174 -2.48 1.24 -25.04
N ARG A 175 -3.00 1.27 -23.80
CA ARG A 175 -4.22 0.50 -23.41
C ARG A 175 -5.54 1.07 -23.97
N ARG A 176 -5.49 2.18 -24.69
CA ARG A 176 -6.63 2.72 -25.47
C ARG A 176 -6.46 2.48 -26.98
N ALA A 177 -5.22 2.44 -27.47
CA ALA A 177 -4.90 2.21 -28.88
C ALA A 177 -4.97 0.73 -29.27
N LEU A 178 -4.68 -0.19 -28.34
CA LEU A 178 -4.93 -1.62 -28.53
C LEU A 178 -6.45 -1.88 -28.51
N PRO A 179 -7.07 -2.34 -29.61
CA PRO A 179 -8.48 -2.70 -29.59
C PRO A 179 -8.68 -3.95 -28.73
N THR A 180 -9.64 -3.91 -27.80
CA THR A 180 -10.10 -5.13 -27.15
C THR A 180 -10.75 -6.02 -28.21
N GLY A 181 -10.06 -7.11 -28.58
CA GLY A 181 -10.62 -8.13 -29.46
C GLY A 181 -11.96 -8.66 -28.92
N ARG A 182 -12.89 -8.93 -29.84
CA ARG A 182 -14.21 -9.50 -29.53
C ARG A 182 -14.10 -10.94 -29.04
#